data_AF-A0A8H3PHS3-F1
#
_entry.id   AF-A0A8H3PHS3-F1
#
_cell.length_a   1.000
_cell.length_b   1.000
_cell.length_c   1.000
_cell.angle_alpha   90.00
_cell.angle_beta   90.00
_cell.angle_gamma   90.00
#
_symmetry.space_group_name_H-M   'P 1'
#
loop_
_entity.id
_entity.type
_entity.pdbx_description
1 polymer ?
#
loop_
_entity_poly.entity_id
_entity_poly.type
_entity_poly.pdbx_seq_one_letter_code
_entity_poly.pdbx_strand_id
1 'polypeptide(L)'
;MAHKRSHSGLDDHISQPNKATKIDTIPVATDALLSANTRITELEHQVQELQAFINANGLTRKVPQSIRLHMLNGPGAAKTLADQIKAAASKVSNKLCMQTLNARKTGITSDDMSQAMMPFLREVEELRKLPNSTAIAFDLVMVLGQYSYGELDCGGCGYDERPSDEEVDGLLVELATERKAIDPSWDCSHVLNKLRKQNENLSSYGIENFCARTIDLLSTWQRDLPATEKTT
;
A
#
# COMPACT_ATOMS: atom_id res chain seq x y z
N MET A 1 63.05 64.41 -65.50
CA MET A 1 62.34 64.59 -64.20
C MET A 1 62.62 63.39 -63.32
N ALA A 2 62.96 63.64 -62.04
CA ALA A 2 62.94 62.76 -60.85
C ALA A 2 63.67 61.39 -60.91
N HIS A 3 64.84 61.22 -60.28
CA HIS A 3 65.08 60.83 -58.87
C HIS A 3 64.84 59.33 -58.58
N LYS A 4 65.93 58.54 -58.45
CA LYS A 4 66.66 58.12 -57.21
C LYS A 4 66.01 56.91 -56.52
N ARG A 5 66.72 55.75 -56.49
CA ARG A 5 67.42 55.13 -55.31
C ARG A 5 66.43 54.56 -54.27
N SER A 6 66.62 53.44 -53.57
CA SER A 6 67.62 52.37 -53.43
C SER A 6 67.19 51.53 -52.19
N HIS A 7 67.69 50.29 -52.05
CA HIS A 7 67.79 49.48 -50.80
C HIS A 7 66.49 48.87 -50.23
N SER A 8 66.33 47.56 -50.01
CA SER A 8 67.09 46.45 -49.37
C SER A 8 66.65 46.17 -47.92
N GLY A 9 66.42 44.88 -47.61
CA GLY A 9 66.06 44.32 -46.29
C GLY A 9 64.78 43.49 -46.44
N LEU A 10 64.74 42.16 -46.53
CA LEU A 10 65.25 41.13 -45.59
C LEU A 10 64.87 41.48 -44.15
N ASP A 11 63.72 40.96 -43.72
CA ASP A 11 63.50 40.57 -42.32
C ASP A 11 62.59 39.33 -42.27
N ASP A 12 63.19 38.28 -41.74
CA ASP A 12 62.59 37.02 -41.31
C ASP A 12 61.58 37.27 -40.19
N HIS A 13 60.28 37.09 -40.47
CA HIS A 13 59.30 36.93 -39.39
C HIS A 13 59.16 35.46 -39.00
N ILE A 14 60.01 35.12 -38.04
CA ILE A 14 59.97 33.95 -37.15
C ILE A 14 58.55 33.65 -36.68
N SER A 15 58.17 32.39 -36.85
CA SER A 15 57.02 31.71 -36.24
C SER A 15 56.80 32.10 -34.78
N GLN A 16 55.64 32.68 -34.48
CA GLN A 16 55.09 32.63 -33.12
C GLN A 16 54.27 31.34 -32.99
N PRO A 17 54.57 30.44 -32.04
CA PRO A 17 53.64 29.38 -31.69
C PRO A 17 52.42 30.03 -31.04
N ASN A 18 51.25 29.82 -31.65
CA ASN A 18 49.97 30.15 -31.06
C ASN A 18 49.92 29.57 -29.64
N LYS A 19 49.88 30.47 -28.66
CA LYS A 19 49.69 30.14 -27.25
C LYS A 19 48.48 29.23 -27.15
N ALA A 20 48.69 28.01 -26.65
CA ALA A 20 47.63 27.14 -26.22
C ALA A 20 46.70 27.95 -25.30
N THR A 21 45.46 28.16 -25.75
CA THR A 21 44.38 28.65 -24.91
C THR A 21 44.23 27.65 -23.79
N LYS A 22 44.73 28.02 -22.61
CA LYS A 22 44.65 27.23 -21.40
C LYS A 22 43.16 27.03 -21.10
N ILE A 23 42.68 25.80 -21.28
CA ILE A 23 41.35 25.36 -20.87
C ILE A 23 41.36 25.28 -19.34
N ASP A 24 41.43 26.42 -18.67
CA ASP A 24 41.53 26.51 -17.19
C ASP A 24 40.14 26.68 -16.53
N THR A 25 39.04 26.50 -17.27
CA THR A 25 37.66 26.75 -16.76
C THR A 25 36.83 25.49 -16.53
N ILE A 26 37.46 24.33 -16.31
CA ILE A 26 36.77 23.05 -16.05
C ILE A 26 36.80 22.56 -14.58
N PRO A 27 37.82 22.83 -13.73
CA PRO A 27 37.90 22.15 -12.43
C PRO A 27 36.84 22.62 -11.41
N VAL A 28 36.47 23.90 -11.43
CA VAL A 28 35.49 24.47 -10.48
C VAL A 28 34.07 23.98 -10.76
N ALA A 29 33.72 23.76 -12.03
CA ALA A 29 32.42 23.24 -12.42
C ALA A 29 32.27 21.76 -12.06
N THR A 30 33.34 20.96 -12.16
CA THR A 30 33.33 19.54 -11.78
C THR A 30 33.23 19.35 -10.27
N ASP A 31 33.94 20.15 -9.47
CA ASP A 31 33.88 20.05 -8.01
C ASP A 31 32.51 20.48 -7.46
N ALA A 32 31.92 21.53 -8.03
CA ALA A 32 30.57 21.96 -7.70
C ALA A 32 29.51 20.90 -8.08
N LEU A 33 29.67 20.24 -9.24
CA LEU A 33 28.79 19.16 -9.67
C LEU A 33 28.92 17.93 -8.77
N LEU A 34 30.15 17.56 -8.38
CA LEU A 34 30.43 16.44 -7.48
C LEU A 34 29.83 16.69 -6.09
N SER A 35 29.97 17.92 -5.59
CA SER A 35 29.37 18.37 -4.32
C SER A 35 27.83 18.35 -4.38
N ALA A 36 27.24 18.83 -5.47
CA ALA A 36 25.79 18.80 -5.67
C ALA A 36 25.26 17.35 -5.73
N ASN A 37 25.93 16.46 -6.45
CA ASN A 37 25.55 15.04 -6.52
C ASN A 37 25.66 14.36 -5.15
N THR A 38 26.72 14.65 -4.39
CA THR A 38 26.87 14.15 -3.03
C THR A 38 25.72 14.60 -2.14
N ARG A 39 25.32 15.89 -2.26
CA ARG A 39 24.20 16.44 -1.50
C ARG A 39 22.86 15.83 -1.91
N ILE A 40 22.65 15.58 -3.21
CA ILE A 40 21.44 14.89 -3.71
C ILE A 40 21.34 13.50 -3.08
N THR A 41 22.42 12.71 -3.13
CA THR A 41 22.45 11.37 -2.53
C THR A 41 22.14 11.40 -1.03
N GLU A 42 22.70 12.37 -0.30
CA GLU A 42 22.43 12.52 1.13
C GLU A 42 20.96 12.87 1.40
N LEU A 43 20.38 13.77 0.61
CA LEU A 43 18.96 14.13 0.73
C LEU A 43 18.04 12.96 0.37
N GLU A 44 18.36 12.20 -0.66
CA GLU A 44 17.61 10.98 -1.03
C GLU A 44 17.64 9.95 0.10
N HIS A 45 18.81 9.74 0.73
CA HIS A 45 18.93 8.88 1.90
C HIS A 45 18.07 9.38 3.08
N GLN A 46 18.12 10.68 3.39
CA GLN A 46 17.28 11.26 4.45
C GLN A 46 15.79 11.11 4.16
N VAL A 47 15.36 11.27 2.90
CA VAL A 47 13.97 11.06 2.49
C VAL A 47 13.57 9.60 2.69
N GLN A 48 14.42 8.64 2.31
CA GLN A 48 14.15 7.22 2.52
C GLN A 48 14.04 6.86 4.01
N GLU A 49 14.93 7.39 4.84
CA GLU A 49 14.91 7.19 6.29
C GLU A 49 13.62 7.75 6.92
N LEU A 50 13.22 8.97 6.52
CA LEU A 50 11.97 9.57 6.97
C LEU A 50 10.75 8.74 6.52
N GLN A 51 10.73 8.26 5.28
CA GLN A 51 9.65 7.39 4.78
C GLN A 51 9.58 6.08 5.57
N ALA A 52 10.72 5.45 5.85
CA ALA A 52 10.80 4.24 6.66
C ALA A 52 10.27 4.50 8.08
N PHE A 53 10.63 5.63 8.69
CA PHE A 53 10.12 6.04 9.99
C PHE A 53 8.61 6.27 9.99
N ILE A 54 8.07 7.00 9.00
CA ILE A 54 6.64 7.24 8.84
C ILE A 54 5.90 5.91 8.70
N ASN A 55 6.44 4.99 7.90
CA ASN A 55 5.86 3.68 7.67
C ASN A 55 5.85 2.80 8.94
N ALA A 56 6.99 2.73 9.64
CA ALA A 56 7.12 1.96 10.88
C ALA A 56 6.15 2.43 11.99
N ASN A 57 5.79 3.71 11.97
CA ASN A 57 4.88 4.30 12.96
C ASN A 57 3.42 4.40 12.49
N GLY A 58 3.10 3.94 11.27
CA GLY A 58 1.74 4.03 10.72
C GLY A 58 1.25 5.48 10.53
N LEU A 59 2.16 6.39 10.18
CA LEU A 59 1.88 7.83 10.10
C LEU A 59 1.52 8.30 8.68
N THR A 60 1.46 7.42 7.67
CA THR A 60 1.25 7.80 6.27
C THR A 60 -0.02 8.63 6.06
N ARG A 61 -1.07 8.45 6.87
CA ARG A 61 -2.28 9.27 6.81
C ARG A 61 -2.18 10.60 7.56
N LYS A 62 -1.29 10.70 8.55
CA LYS A 62 -1.09 11.87 9.42
C LYS A 62 -0.09 12.87 8.84
N VAL A 63 0.71 12.47 7.85
CA VAL A 63 1.62 13.38 7.15
C VAL A 63 0.88 14.28 6.16
N PRO A 64 1.44 15.45 5.82
CA PRO A 64 0.91 16.32 4.77
C PRO A 64 0.64 15.61 3.44
N GLN A 65 -0.36 16.08 2.70
CA GLN A 65 -0.81 15.44 1.45
C GLN A 65 0.31 15.28 0.42
N SER A 66 1.20 16.26 0.28
CA SER A 66 2.34 16.18 -0.64
C SER A 66 3.27 15.01 -0.33
N ILE A 67 3.59 14.81 0.96
CA ILE A 67 4.42 13.68 1.42
C ILE A 67 3.67 12.37 1.23
N ARG A 68 2.38 12.33 1.61
CA ARG A 68 1.54 11.15 1.43
C ARG A 68 1.49 10.70 -0.03
N LEU A 69 1.25 11.61 -0.97
CA LEU A 69 1.21 11.29 -2.40
C LEU A 69 2.54 10.73 -2.89
N HIS A 70 3.66 11.31 -2.45
CA HIS A 70 4.97 10.80 -2.82
C HIS A 70 5.19 9.36 -2.30
N MET A 71 4.76 9.06 -1.07
CA MET A 71 4.82 7.70 -0.53
C MET A 71 3.89 6.73 -1.24
N LEU A 72 2.66 7.16 -1.58
CA LEU A 72 1.66 6.32 -2.23
C LEU A 72 1.98 6.00 -3.70
N ASN A 73 2.82 6.81 -4.34
CA ASN A 73 3.34 6.57 -5.68
C ASN A 73 4.55 5.60 -5.70
N GLY A 74 5.08 5.24 -4.53
CA GLY A 74 6.23 4.34 -4.42
C GLY A 74 5.87 2.86 -4.67
N PRO A 75 6.85 2.03 -5.08
CA PRO A 75 6.65 0.59 -5.16
C PRO A 75 6.31 0.01 -3.79
N GLY A 76 5.35 -0.92 -3.75
CA GLY A 76 4.92 -1.54 -2.49
C GLY A 76 4.00 -0.69 -1.62
N ALA A 77 3.63 0.53 -2.05
CA ALA A 77 2.75 1.42 -1.30
C ALA A 77 1.43 0.77 -0.85
N ALA A 78 0.79 -0.04 -1.71
CA ALA A 78 -0.43 -0.74 -1.38
C ALA A 78 -0.23 -1.71 -0.20
N LYS A 79 0.84 -2.50 -0.22
CA LYS A 79 1.16 -3.42 0.88
C LYS A 79 1.44 -2.64 2.17
N THR A 80 2.26 -1.60 2.10
CA THR A 80 2.60 -0.78 3.27
C THR A 80 1.36 -0.12 3.88
N LEU A 81 0.47 0.45 3.06
CA LEU A 81 -0.77 1.04 3.55
C LEU A 81 -1.69 -0.02 4.18
N ALA A 82 -1.82 -1.19 3.56
CA ALA A 82 -2.60 -2.29 4.11
C ALA A 82 -2.06 -2.79 5.46
N ASP A 83 -0.73 -2.93 5.58
CA ASP A 83 -0.07 -3.32 6.83
C ASP A 83 -0.32 -2.29 7.94
N GLN A 84 -0.33 -0.99 7.61
CA GLN A 84 -0.65 0.07 8.58
C GLN A 84 -2.12 0.04 9.01
N ILE A 85 -3.06 -0.13 8.06
CA ILE A 85 -4.49 -0.25 8.38
C ILE A 85 -4.70 -1.47 9.30
N LYS A 86 -4.12 -2.62 8.94
CA LYS A 86 -4.18 -3.85 9.73
C LYS A 86 -3.62 -3.67 11.14
N ALA A 87 -2.45 -3.05 11.27
CA ALA A 87 -1.83 -2.81 12.58
C ALA A 87 -2.68 -1.86 13.46
N ALA A 88 -3.29 -0.84 12.86
CA ALA A 88 -4.18 0.08 13.57
C ALA A 88 -5.49 -0.62 14.01
N ALA A 89 -6.12 -1.37 13.09
CA ALA A 89 -7.32 -2.15 13.36
C ALA A 89 -7.09 -3.21 14.44
N SER A 90 -5.96 -3.92 14.38
CA SER A 90 -5.58 -4.91 15.40
C SER A 90 -5.40 -4.28 16.78
N LYS A 91 -4.80 -3.09 16.89
CA LYS A 91 -4.69 -2.37 18.17
C LYS A 91 -6.06 -2.02 18.75
N VAL A 92 -6.99 -1.57 17.92
CA VAL A 92 -8.37 -1.27 18.34
C VAL A 92 -9.10 -2.55 18.74
N SER A 93 -8.99 -3.60 17.92
CA SER A 93 -9.62 -4.89 18.15
C SER A 93 -9.14 -5.52 19.46
N ASN A 94 -7.83 -5.63 19.68
CA ASN A 94 -7.25 -6.18 20.91
C ASN A 94 -7.67 -5.40 22.15
N LYS A 95 -7.72 -4.06 22.08
CA LYS A 95 -8.13 -3.22 23.21
C LYS A 95 -9.58 -3.51 23.61
N LEU A 96 -10.48 -3.58 22.63
CA LEU A 96 -11.90 -3.83 22.85
C LEU A 96 -12.16 -5.29 23.23
N CYS A 97 -11.44 -6.25 22.65
CA CYS A 97 -11.50 -7.67 23.02
C CYS A 97 -11.18 -7.89 24.51
N MET A 98 -10.16 -7.21 25.06
CA MET A 98 -9.91 -7.28 26.51
C MET A 98 -11.08 -6.74 27.35
N GLN A 99 -11.93 -5.88 26.78
CA GLN A 99 -13.12 -5.34 27.43
C GLN A 99 -14.35 -6.25 27.26
N THR A 100 -14.45 -7.02 26.16
CA THR A 100 -15.52 -8.02 25.95
C THR A 100 -15.40 -9.20 26.92
N LEU A 101 -14.18 -9.55 27.35
CA LEU A 101 -13.97 -10.53 28.45
C LEU A 101 -14.71 -10.13 29.75
N ASN A 102 -14.98 -8.84 29.93
CA ASN A 102 -15.73 -8.29 31.06
C ASN A 102 -17.03 -7.61 30.61
N ALA A 103 -17.68 -8.09 29.53
CA ALA A 103 -18.86 -7.47 28.93
C ALA A 103 -19.96 -7.10 29.95
N ARG A 104 -20.20 -7.94 30.96
CA ARG A 104 -21.17 -7.65 32.05
C ARG A 104 -20.90 -6.35 32.81
N LYS A 105 -19.65 -5.89 32.86
CA LYS A 105 -19.22 -4.66 33.53
C LYS A 105 -19.00 -3.51 32.56
N THR A 106 -18.49 -3.80 31.37
CA THR A 106 -18.09 -2.80 30.38
C THR A 106 -19.23 -2.39 29.45
N GLY A 107 -20.24 -3.26 29.29
CA GLY A 107 -21.30 -3.10 28.29
C GLY A 107 -20.83 -3.29 26.85
N ILE A 108 -19.55 -3.63 26.63
CA ILE A 108 -18.97 -3.79 25.29
C ILE A 108 -19.31 -5.17 24.74
N THR A 109 -19.82 -5.20 23.51
CA THR A 109 -20.31 -6.38 22.80
C THR A 109 -19.61 -6.54 21.44
N SER A 110 -19.94 -7.59 20.68
CA SER A 110 -19.47 -7.70 19.30
C SER A 110 -20.01 -6.61 18.37
N ASP A 111 -21.09 -5.92 18.73
CA ASP A 111 -21.62 -4.81 17.92
C ASP A 111 -20.71 -3.59 18.00
N ASP A 112 -20.14 -3.32 19.18
CA ASP A 112 -19.12 -2.30 19.36
C ASP A 112 -17.83 -2.65 18.60
N MET A 113 -17.48 -3.93 18.58
CA MET A 113 -16.33 -4.45 17.83
C MET A 113 -16.54 -4.24 16.32
N SER A 114 -17.72 -4.58 15.83
CA SER A 114 -18.14 -4.37 14.44
C SER A 114 -18.15 -2.89 14.07
N GLN A 115 -18.77 -2.03 14.89
CA GLN A 115 -18.79 -0.59 14.70
C GLN A 115 -17.38 0.01 14.65
N ALA A 116 -16.45 -0.50 15.47
CA ALA A 116 -15.08 -0.04 15.51
C ALA A 116 -14.27 -0.42 14.25
N MET A 117 -14.72 -1.39 13.45
CA MET A 117 -14.07 -1.77 12.19
C MET A 117 -14.45 -0.86 11.02
N MET A 118 -15.60 -0.18 11.09
CA MET A 118 -16.13 0.67 10.01
C MET A 118 -15.15 1.74 9.48
N PRO A 119 -14.41 2.48 10.32
CA PRO A 119 -13.43 3.44 9.83
C PRO A 119 -12.33 2.78 8.98
N PHE A 120 -11.90 1.57 9.35
CA PHE A 120 -10.85 0.84 8.62
C PHE A 120 -11.37 0.28 7.30
N LEU A 121 -12.64 -0.13 7.22
CA LEU A 121 -13.27 -0.54 5.96
C LEU A 121 -13.32 0.63 4.97
N ARG A 122 -13.65 1.84 5.42
CA ARG A 122 -13.56 3.05 4.59
C ARG A 122 -12.13 3.35 4.12
N GLU A 123 -11.12 3.01 4.91
CA GLU A 123 -9.73 3.18 4.51
C GLU A 123 -9.28 2.17 3.44
N VAL A 124 -9.97 1.03 3.31
CA VAL A 124 -9.75 0.08 2.20
C VAL A 124 -10.09 0.73 0.86
N GLU A 125 -11.06 1.64 0.80
CA GLU A 125 -11.38 2.37 -0.44
C GLU A 125 -10.23 3.24 -0.93
N GLU A 126 -9.45 3.83 -0.02
CA GLU A 126 -8.23 4.57 -0.39
C GLU A 126 -7.12 3.61 -0.85
N LEU A 127 -7.04 2.43 -0.25
CA LEU A 127 -6.12 1.37 -0.69
C LEU A 127 -6.46 0.88 -2.10
N ARG A 128 -7.75 0.71 -2.43
CA ARG A 128 -8.23 0.29 -3.76
C ARG A 128 -7.77 1.20 -4.90
N LYS A 129 -7.55 2.48 -4.63
CA LYS A 129 -7.05 3.46 -5.62
C LYS A 129 -5.59 3.23 -6.01
N LEU A 130 -4.86 2.41 -5.26
CA LEU A 130 -3.45 2.11 -5.54
C LEU A 130 -3.32 0.99 -6.59
N PRO A 131 -2.29 1.03 -7.44
CA PRO A 131 -2.06 -0.02 -8.43
C PRO A 131 -1.79 -1.36 -7.77
N ASN A 132 -2.29 -2.44 -8.38
CA ASN A 132 -2.11 -3.83 -7.92
C ASN A 132 -2.56 -4.07 -6.46
N SER A 133 -3.56 -3.31 -5.99
CA SER A 133 -4.04 -3.36 -4.60
C SER A 133 -5.16 -4.38 -4.38
N THR A 134 -5.89 -4.80 -5.41
CA THR A 134 -7.14 -5.58 -5.29
C THR A 134 -6.98 -6.83 -4.42
N ALA A 135 -5.96 -7.66 -4.65
CA ALA A 135 -5.73 -8.86 -3.83
C ALA A 135 -5.38 -8.52 -2.38
N ILE A 136 -4.58 -7.46 -2.16
CA ILE A 136 -4.18 -6.99 -0.84
C ILE A 136 -5.39 -6.43 -0.07
N ALA A 137 -6.23 -5.66 -0.76
CA ALA A 137 -7.47 -5.10 -0.22
C ALA A 137 -8.45 -6.21 0.17
N PHE A 138 -8.61 -7.23 -0.69
CA PHE A 138 -9.45 -8.40 -0.40
C PHE A 138 -9.01 -9.11 0.89
N ASP A 139 -7.72 -9.41 1.00
CA ASP A 139 -7.17 -10.08 2.18
C ASP A 139 -7.30 -9.22 3.45
N LEU A 140 -7.19 -7.90 3.31
CA LEU A 140 -7.38 -6.96 4.41
C LEU A 140 -8.83 -6.93 4.90
N VAL A 141 -9.82 -6.87 4.00
CA VAL A 141 -11.25 -6.91 4.37
C VAL A 141 -11.59 -8.20 5.10
N MET A 142 -11.06 -9.34 4.65
CA MET A 142 -11.20 -10.62 5.37
C MET A 142 -10.69 -10.53 6.82
N VAL A 143 -9.55 -9.87 7.04
CA VAL A 143 -8.98 -9.67 8.38
C VAL A 143 -9.83 -8.71 9.22
N LEU A 144 -10.31 -7.61 8.64
CA LEU A 144 -11.18 -6.66 9.33
C LEU A 144 -12.50 -7.31 9.75
N GLY A 145 -13.09 -8.14 8.88
CA GLY A 145 -14.26 -8.95 9.20
C GLY A 145 -14.02 -9.87 10.39
N GLN A 146 -12.84 -10.47 10.53
CA GLN A 146 -12.48 -11.27 11.71
C GLN A 146 -12.35 -10.42 12.98
N TYR A 147 -11.74 -9.24 12.88
CA TYR A 147 -11.61 -8.32 14.01
C TYR A 147 -12.94 -7.75 14.52
N SER A 148 -14.01 -7.85 13.73
CA SER A 148 -15.36 -7.40 14.09
C SER A 148 -16.06 -8.28 15.14
N TYR A 149 -15.60 -9.51 15.39
CA TYR A 149 -16.30 -10.45 16.26
C TYR A 149 -15.78 -10.47 17.71
N GLY A 150 -14.49 -10.18 17.92
CA GLY A 150 -13.87 -10.34 19.25
C GLY A 150 -13.87 -11.80 19.72
N GLU A 151 -13.87 -12.01 21.05
CA GLU A 151 -13.97 -13.34 21.64
C GLU A 151 -15.42 -13.74 21.93
N LEU A 152 -15.90 -14.75 21.18
CA LEU A 152 -17.30 -15.19 21.18
C LEU A 152 -17.68 -16.01 22.41
N ASP A 153 -16.71 -16.71 23.02
CA ASP A 153 -16.93 -17.56 24.21
C ASP A 153 -17.32 -16.78 25.47
N CYS A 154 -17.23 -15.45 25.45
CA CYS A 154 -17.40 -14.60 26.63
C CYS A 154 -18.82 -14.05 26.81
N GLY A 155 -19.80 -14.56 26.04
CA GLY A 155 -21.20 -14.16 26.15
C GLY A 155 -21.48 -12.72 25.66
N GLY A 156 -20.56 -12.16 24.88
CA GLY A 156 -20.66 -10.86 24.23
C GLY A 156 -21.13 -10.94 22.77
N CYS A 157 -21.84 -12.01 22.40
CA CYS A 157 -22.47 -12.14 21.10
C CYS A 157 -23.44 -10.97 20.94
N GLY A 158 -23.19 -10.13 19.94
CA GLY A 158 -24.03 -8.98 19.60
C GLY A 158 -25.43 -9.40 19.19
N TYR A 159 -26.31 -8.41 19.09
CA TYR A 159 -27.72 -8.61 18.77
C TYR A 159 -27.96 -8.28 17.29
N ASP A 160 -28.69 -9.14 16.57
CA ASP A 160 -29.20 -8.89 15.21
C ASP A 160 -28.13 -8.51 14.15
N GLU A 161 -28.45 -7.53 13.29
CA GLU A 161 -27.62 -7.04 12.18
C GLU A 161 -26.47 -6.16 12.67
N ARG A 162 -25.24 -6.64 12.52
CA ARG A 162 -24.06 -5.93 13.02
C ARG A 162 -23.60 -4.86 12.03
N PRO A 163 -23.12 -3.69 12.50
CA PRO A 163 -22.84 -2.53 11.65
C PRO A 163 -21.90 -2.74 10.45
N SER A 164 -20.98 -3.70 10.53
CA SER A 164 -19.98 -3.96 9.50
C SER A 164 -20.31 -5.08 8.54
N ASP A 165 -21.35 -5.88 8.80
CA ASP A 165 -21.55 -7.15 8.10
C ASP A 165 -21.90 -6.94 6.64
N GLU A 166 -22.79 -5.99 6.36
CA GLU A 166 -23.17 -5.63 5.00
C GLU A 166 -21.97 -5.04 4.23
N GLU A 167 -21.24 -4.11 4.82
CA GLU A 167 -20.06 -3.48 4.22
C GLU A 167 -18.94 -4.49 3.95
N VAL A 168 -18.65 -5.41 4.88
CA VAL A 168 -17.62 -6.44 4.70
C VAL A 168 -18.00 -7.35 3.53
N ASP A 169 -19.22 -7.88 3.52
CA ASP A 169 -19.66 -8.81 2.48
C ASP A 169 -19.75 -8.11 1.11
N GLY A 170 -20.24 -6.86 1.08
CA GLY A 170 -20.30 -6.06 -0.15
C GLY A 170 -18.93 -5.78 -0.74
N LEU A 171 -17.98 -5.32 0.09
CA LEU A 171 -16.60 -5.09 -0.34
C LEU A 171 -15.91 -6.37 -0.83
N LEU A 172 -16.14 -7.50 -0.16
CA LEU A 172 -15.56 -8.78 -0.58
C LEU A 172 -16.11 -9.23 -1.94
N VAL A 173 -17.41 -9.06 -2.20
CA VAL A 173 -18.03 -9.33 -3.51
C VAL A 173 -17.39 -8.48 -4.61
N GLU A 174 -17.27 -7.17 -4.39
CA GLU A 174 -16.66 -6.26 -5.36
C GLU A 174 -15.20 -6.64 -5.64
N LEU A 175 -14.38 -6.78 -4.59
CA LEU A 175 -12.97 -7.08 -4.70
C LEU A 175 -12.70 -8.48 -5.29
N ALA A 176 -13.53 -9.47 -4.96
CA ALA A 176 -13.45 -10.79 -5.57
C ALA A 176 -13.73 -10.72 -7.08
N THR A 177 -14.75 -9.95 -7.47
CA THR A 177 -15.14 -9.79 -8.89
C THR A 177 -14.04 -9.08 -9.67
N GLU A 178 -13.49 -7.99 -9.13
CA GLU A 178 -12.34 -7.30 -9.70
C GLU A 178 -11.13 -8.23 -9.83
N ARG A 179 -10.82 -9.00 -8.77
CA ARG A 179 -9.68 -9.92 -8.78
C ARG A 179 -9.84 -10.99 -9.84
N LYS A 180 -11.04 -11.58 -9.98
CA LYS A 180 -11.32 -12.60 -11.00
C LYS A 180 -11.28 -12.02 -12.42
N ALA A 181 -11.62 -10.75 -12.60
CA ALA A 181 -11.49 -10.06 -13.89
C ALA A 181 -10.01 -9.82 -14.26
N ILE A 182 -9.17 -9.47 -13.28
CA ILE A 182 -7.72 -9.28 -13.48
C ILE A 182 -7.00 -10.61 -13.68
N ASP A 183 -7.36 -11.62 -12.90
CA ASP A 183 -6.80 -12.97 -12.93
C ASP A 183 -7.93 -14.00 -13.08
N PRO A 184 -8.34 -14.33 -14.32
CA PRO A 184 -9.34 -15.36 -14.57
C PRO A 184 -8.96 -16.74 -14.06
N SER A 185 -7.66 -17.01 -13.87
CA SER A 185 -7.14 -18.27 -13.34
C SER A 185 -7.14 -18.34 -11.82
N TRP A 186 -7.53 -17.26 -11.13
CA TRP A 186 -7.56 -17.23 -9.68
C TRP A 186 -8.45 -18.35 -9.11
N ASP A 187 -7.82 -19.25 -8.36
CA ASP A 187 -8.49 -20.29 -7.56
C ASP A 187 -8.96 -19.71 -6.21
N CYS A 188 -10.27 -19.62 -6.05
CA CYS A 188 -10.90 -19.13 -4.83
C CYS A 188 -11.19 -20.25 -3.81
N SER A 189 -10.83 -21.51 -4.07
CA SER A 189 -11.18 -22.67 -3.24
C SER A 189 -10.71 -22.51 -1.80
N HIS A 190 -9.46 -22.05 -1.59
CA HIS A 190 -8.93 -21.82 -0.25
C HIS A 190 -9.72 -20.75 0.53
N VAL A 191 -10.03 -19.65 -0.14
CA VAL A 191 -10.79 -18.53 0.45
C VAL A 191 -12.22 -18.95 0.78
N LEU A 192 -12.88 -19.65 -0.14
CA LEU A 192 -14.22 -20.17 0.05
C LEU A 192 -14.29 -21.14 1.23
N ASN A 193 -13.32 -22.07 1.34
CA ASN A 193 -13.26 -23.00 2.48
C ASN A 193 -13.02 -22.26 3.80
N LYS A 194 -12.19 -21.21 3.80
CA LYS A 194 -11.96 -20.36 4.98
C LYS A 194 -13.25 -19.66 5.41
N LEU A 195 -14.00 -19.07 4.48
CA LEU A 195 -15.27 -18.41 4.74
C LEU A 195 -16.33 -19.39 5.26
N ARG A 196 -16.46 -20.57 4.63
CA ARG A 196 -17.40 -21.61 5.10
C ARG A 196 -17.09 -22.05 6.52
N LYS A 197 -15.83 -22.36 6.82
CA LYS A 197 -15.41 -22.74 8.17
C LYS A 197 -15.68 -21.64 9.19
N GLN A 198 -15.46 -20.38 8.81
CA GLN A 198 -15.76 -19.25 9.68
C GLN A 198 -17.28 -19.12 9.91
N ASN A 199 -18.11 -19.24 8.87
CA ASN A 199 -19.57 -19.20 8.99
C ASN A 199 -20.11 -20.36 9.84
N GLU A 200 -19.58 -21.58 9.67
CA GLU A 200 -19.90 -22.74 10.51
C GLU A 200 -19.57 -22.46 11.98
N ASN A 201 -18.38 -21.92 12.26
CA ASN A 201 -17.99 -21.55 13.62
C ASN A 201 -18.96 -20.52 14.21
N LEU A 202 -19.25 -19.44 13.48
CA LEU A 202 -20.16 -18.37 13.90
C LEU A 202 -21.60 -18.86 14.14
N SER A 203 -22.07 -19.80 13.32
CA SER A 203 -23.40 -20.40 13.46
C SER A 203 -23.57 -21.13 14.80
N SER A 204 -22.49 -21.72 15.35
CA SER A 204 -22.53 -22.36 16.67
C SER A 204 -22.77 -21.38 17.83
N TYR A 205 -22.51 -20.09 17.59
CA TYR A 205 -22.78 -18.98 18.50
C TYR A 205 -24.09 -18.24 18.18
N GLY A 206 -24.91 -18.77 17.26
CA GLY A 206 -26.16 -18.15 16.82
C GLY A 206 -25.99 -16.98 15.86
N ILE A 207 -24.79 -16.77 15.30
CA ILE A 207 -24.54 -15.74 14.31
C ILE A 207 -24.66 -16.35 12.92
N GLU A 208 -25.73 -15.99 12.22
CA GLU A 208 -26.06 -16.52 10.90
C GLU A 208 -25.56 -15.63 9.76
N ASN A 209 -25.36 -16.23 8.58
CA ASN A 209 -25.18 -15.53 7.30
C ASN A 209 -23.93 -14.63 7.17
N PHE A 210 -22.83 -14.94 7.87
CA PHE A 210 -21.58 -14.21 7.68
C PHE A 210 -21.06 -14.34 6.24
N CYS A 211 -20.93 -13.20 5.55
CA CYS A 211 -20.46 -13.11 4.16
C CYS A 211 -21.24 -14.00 3.19
N ALA A 212 -22.56 -14.11 3.35
CA ALA A 212 -23.39 -15.01 2.54
C ALA A 212 -23.28 -14.72 1.03
N ARG A 213 -23.30 -13.45 0.60
CA ARG A 213 -23.21 -13.10 -0.82
C ARG A 213 -21.84 -13.47 -1.39
N THR A 214 -20.77 -13.24 -0.63
CA THR A 214 -19.41 -13.63 -1.02
C THR A 214 -19.30 -15.15 -1.15
N ILE A 215 -19.82 -15.91 -0.18
CA ILE A 215 -19.80 -17.39 -0.22
C ILE A 215 -20.56 -17.89 -1.46
N ASP A 216 -21.72 -17.34 -1.74
CA ASP A 216 -22.53 -17.73 -2.91
C ASP A 216 -21.81 -17.45 -4.22
N LEU A 217 -21.26 -16.23 -4.37
CA LEU A 217 -20.47 -15.82 -5.54
C LEU A 217 -19.30 -16.78 -5.77
N LEU A 218 -18.45 -16.98 -4.78
CA LEU A 218 -17.28 -17.86 -4.91
C LEU A 218 -17.69 -19.33 -5.16
N SER A 219 -18.82 -19.75 -4.58
CA SER A 219 -19.38 -21.09 -4.83
C SER A 219 -19.89 -21.27 -6.25
N THR A 220 -20.37 -20.22 -6.92
CA THR A 220 -20.74 -20.30 -8.35
C THR A 220 -19.51 -20.48 -9.22
N TRP A 221 -18.45 -19.70 -9.01
CA TRP A 221 -17.23 -19.82 -9.81
C TRP A 221 -16.55 -21.19 -9.66
N GLN A 222 -16.57 -21.79 -8.48
CA GLN A 222 -16.00 -23.11 -8.26
C GLN A 222 -16.80 -24.22 -8.98
N ARG A 223 -18.11 -24.04 -9.17
CA ARG A 223 -18.96 -24.99 -9.91
C ARG A 223 -18.71 -24.92 -11.42
N ASP A 224 -18.41 -23.73 -11.93
CA ASP A 224 -18.17 -23.48 -13.35
C ASP A 224 -16.76 -23.91 -13.81
N LEU A 225 -15.89 -24.35 -12.91
CA LEU A 225 -14.58 -24.92 -13.26
C LEU A 225 -14.74 -26.28 -13.96
N PRO A 226 -14.17 -26.46 -15.16
CA PRO A 226 -14.24 -27.73 -15.89
C PRO A 226 -13.61 -28.86 -15.07
N ALA A 227 -14.23 -30.05 -15.12
CA ALA A 227 -13.88 -31.21 -14.30
C ALA A 227 -12.43 -31.71 -14.44
N THR A 228 -11.67 -31.21 -15.41
CA THR A 228 -10.29 -31.61 -15.73
C THR A 228 -9.22 -30.99 -14.83
N GLU A 229 -9.54 -29.99 -14.01
CA GLU A 229 -8.58 -29.35 -13.08
C GLU A 229 -8.74 -29.82 -11.61
N LYS A 230 -9.67 -30.73 -11.33
CA LYS A 230 -9.96 -31.22 -9.96
C LYS A 230 -8.99 -32.30 -9.44
N THR A 231 -7.90 -32.56 -10.16
CA THR A 231 -6.88 -33.55 -9.78
C THR A 231 -5.49 -33.04 -10.16
N THR A 232 -4.86 -32.30 -9.26
CA THR A 232 -3.41 -32.36 -9.04
C THR A 232 -3.09 -32.02 -7.60
#